data_AF-A0A7J6M6Q0-F1
#
_entry.id   AF-A0A7J6M6Q0-F1
#
_cell.length_a   1.000
_cell.length_b   1.000
_cell.length_c   1.000
_cell.angle_alpha   90.00
_cell.angle_beta   90.00
_cell.angle_gamma   90.00
#
_symmetry.space_group_name_H-M   'P 1'
#
loop_
_entity.id
_entity.type
_entity.pdbx_description
1 polymer ?
#
loop_
_entity_poly.entity_id
_entity_poly.type
_entity_poly.pdbx_seq_one_letter_code
_entity_poly.pdbx_strand_id
1 'polypeptide(L)'
;MPSPLETWQFRTGYDGTLCDVTFDGKTEKWQYGDTKLYSPFKLDLEKAVERHNNVVKELRDRLSKSKVDVSEAVAFRDDCRAQKWTGPTSGKAPGHVQANLVILPSHYKDDFQSFCSLNPQACPLLETIDSTVDGQHHLRLRLVSTVVAPGADILTDLPKYVIHYNGESKEVLSAAAAADQSLPENVAATGLTGFIFGCSFSWEDKLAQAGVPPRHMVEGKNVAMYRTNIPNKVAGPFGGVLVVSMRPYKLNQISRVIEVTSKYPLAHGRPMHIGDGRMIGVDVTKPPDYGDRITLEKDDIYVFWCCGVTSATGALSAHPELLITHSPGHMLVLDITNDMLNGVGDFDNLISF
;
A
#
# COMPACT_ATOMS: atom_id res chain seq x y z
N MET A 1 -7.41 -32.17 0.21
CA MET A 1 -7.20 -30.74 0.49
C MET A 1 -7.22 -30.59 1.99
N PRO A 2 -6.21 -29.97 2.61
CA PRO A 2 -6.29 -29.68 4.05
C PRO A 2 -7.52 -28.79 4.32
N SER A 3 -8.16 -28.99 5.46
CA SER A 3 -9.37 -28.24 5.80
C SER A 3 -9.06 -26.74 5.97
N PRO A 4 -10.03 -25.84 5.82
CA PRO A 4 -9.86 -24.42 6.15
C PRO A 4 -9.47 -24.13 7.61
N LEU A 5 -9.21 -25.14 8.43
CA LEU A 5 -8.69 -25.02 9.80
C LEU A 5 -7.19 -25.38 9.89
N GLU A 6 -6.58 -25.87 8.80
CA GLU A 6 -5.26 -26.52 8.82
C GLU A 6 -4.13 -25.74 8.12
N THR A 7 -4.36 -24.58 7.51
CA THR A 7 -3.27 -23.84 6.85
C THR A 7 -3.51 -22.33 6.86
N TRP A 8 -3.26 -21.65 7.98
CA TRP A 8 -3.23 -20.19 7.97
C TRP A 8 -2.07 -19.65 8.79
N GLN A 9 -0.90 -19.58 8.17
CA GLN A 9 0.15 -18.64 8.56
C GLN A 9 1.05 -18.33 7.36
N PHE A 10 1.82 -17.23 7.47
CA PHE A 10 2.80 -16.71 6.50
C PHE A 10 3.33 -17.81 5.56
N ARG A 11 3.08 -17.79 4.25
CA ARG A 11 4.11 -17.52 3.23
C ARG A 11 3.52 -16.68 2.09
N THR A 12 3.88 -15.40 2.03
CA THR A 12 4.03 -14.62 0.79
C THR A 12 4.65 -13.27 1.17
N GLY A 13 5.94 -13.06 0.89
CA GLY A 13 6.50 -11.72 0.61
C GLY A 13 7.02 -10.84 1.75
N TYR A 14 6.76 -11.09 3.03
CA TYR A 14 7.39 -10.38 4.17
C TYR A 14 7.86 -11.42 5.19
N ASP A 15 9.15 -11.59 5.39
CA ASP A 15 9.79 -12.83 5.84
C ASP A 15 9.92 -13.05 7.36
N GLY A 16 8.90 -12.67 8.14
CA GLY A 16 8.86 -13.05 9.56
C GLY A 16 8.71 -14.57 9.71
N THR A 17 9.73 -15.23 10.29
CA THR A 17 9.80 -16.67 10.58
C THR A 17 8.45 -17.30 10.91
N LEU A 18 8.17 -18.40 10.21
CA LEU A 18 6.89 -19.08 10.17
C LEU A 18 6.56 -19.70 11.55
N CYS A 19 5.29 -19.88 11.83
CA CYS A 19 4.80 -21.00 12.62
C CYS A 19 3.58 -21.55 11.88
N ASP A 20 3.16 -22.78 12.16
CA ASP A 20 1.88 -23.28 11.64
C ASP A 20 0.75 -22.82 12.59
N VAL A 21 -0.18 -22.03 12.05
CA VAL A 21 -1.45 -21.56 12.63
C VAL A 21 -2.55 -22.61 12.63
N THR A 22 -2.80 -23.37 13.70
CA THR A 22 -4.02 -24.20 13.77
C THR A 22 -5.03 -23.63 14.76
N PHE A 23 -6.28 -23.44 14.33
CA PHE A 23 -7.37 -23.09 15.23
C PHE A 23 -8.02 -24.37 15.73
N ASP A 24 -7.88 -24.66 17.02
CA ASP A 24 -8.52 -25.80 17.64
C ASP A 24 -9.99 -25.47 17.90
N GLY A 25 -10.88 -25.94 17.01
CA GLY A 25 -12.32 -25.74 17.12
C GLY A 25 -12.96 -26.38 18.36
N LYS A 26 -12.26 -27.23 19.12
CA LYS A 26 -12.75 -27.74 20.40
C LYS A 26 -12.40 -26.84 21.58
N THR A 27 -11.23 -26.22 21.55
CA THR A 27 -10.76 -25.36 22.65
C THR A 27 -10.95 -23.87 22.37
N GLU A 28 -11.38 -23.52 21.16
CA GLU A 28 -11.50 -22.14 20.66
C GLU A 28 -10.20 -21.34 20.80
N LYS A 29 -9.06 -22.03 20.69
CA LYS A 29 -7.73 -21.46 20.86
C LYS A 29 -6.88 -21.66 19.61
N TRP A 30 -6.02 -20.68 19.37
CA TRP A 30 -4.98 -20.74 18.35
C TRP A 30 -3.77 -21.51 18.90
N GLN A 31 -3.28 -22.47 18.12
CA GLN A 31 -2.09 -23.28 18.40
C GLN A 31 -1.04 -22.99 17.33
N TYR A 32 0.07 -22.41 17.77
CA TYR A 32 1.17 -21.95 16.93
C TYR A 32 2.28 -23.00 16.88
N GLY A 33 2.73 -23.36 15.66
CA GLY A 33 3.86 -24.27 15.43
C GLY A 33 5.20 -23.71 15.92
N ASP A 34 6.24 -24.55 15.95
CA ASP A 34 7.57 -24.15 16.42
C ASP A 34 8.27 -23.21 15.42
N THR A 35 8.58 -21.99 15.85
CA THR A 35 9.23 -20.97 15.02
C THR A 35 10.66 -21.32 14.60
N LYS A 36 11.27 -22.34 15.24
CA LYS A 36 12.65 -22.79 14.96
C LYS A 36 12.80 -23.62 13.69
N LEU A 37 11.71 -24.06 13.05
CA LEU A 37 11.75 -24.97 11.91
C LEU A 37 11.94 -24.30 10.55
N TYR A 38 12.16 -22.98 10.51
CA TYR A 38 12.02 -22.22 9.28
C TYR A 38 13.29 -21.46 8.91
N SER A 39 13.85 -21.84 7.76
CA SER A 39 15.03 -21.23 7.15
C SER A 39 14.81 -19.73 6.89
N PRO A 40 15.81 -18.85 7.12
CA PRO A 40 15.72 -17.45 6.76
C PRO A 40 15.47 -17.32 5.26
N PHE A 41 14.29 -16.82 4.89
CA PHE A 41 13.96 -16.53 3.50
C PHE A 41 14.91 -15.45 2.97
N LYS A 42 15.60 -15.75 1.87
CA LYS A 42 16.43 -14.78 1.17
C LYS A 42 15.67 -14.32 -0.07
N LEU A 43 15.17 -13.09 -0.06
CA LEU A 43 14.58 -12.52 -1.28
C LEU A 43 15.72 -12.26 -2.27
N ASP A 44 15.59 -12.83 -3.46
CA ASP A 44 16.44 -12.53 -4.60
C ASP A 44 16.05 -11.15 -5.16
N LEU A 45 16.94 -10.16 -5.00
CA LEU A 45 16.68 -8.78 -5.40
C LEU A 45 16.48 -8.65 -6.91
N GLU A 46 17.23 -9.43 -7.72
CA GLU A 46 17.10 -9.39 -9.18
C GLU A 46 15.71 -9.88 -9.60
N LYS A 47 15.25 -11.00 -9.03
CA LYS A 47 13.89 -11.50 -9.27
C LYS A 47 12.81 -10.55 -8.75
N ALA A 48 13.07 -9.87 -7.64
CA ALA A 48 12.13 -8.90 -7.08
C ALA A 48 11.96 -7.66 -7.99
N VAL A 49 13.05 -7.18 -8.59
CA VAL A 49 13.06 -6.10 -9.59
C VAL A 49 12.41 -6.56 -10.89
N GLU A 50 12.76 -7.76 -11.38
CA GLU A 50 12.15 -8.35 -12.58
C GLU A 50 10.63 -8.45 -12.45
N ARG A 51 10.14 -8.90 -11.28
CA ARG A 51 8.71 -8.94 -10.97
C ARG A 51 8.08 -7.56 -11.08
N HIS A 52 8.69 -6.52 -10.52
CA HIS A 52 8.13 -5.17 -10.62
C HIS A 52 8.02 -4.71 -12.08
N ASN A 53 9.04 -4.97 -12.90
CA ASN A 53 8.99 -4.68 -14.33
C ASN A 53 7.87 -5.45 -15.04
N ASN A 54 7.66 -6.72 -14.69
CA ASN A 54 6.58 -7.54 -15.22
C ASN A 54 5.19 -7.00 -14.81
N VAL A 55 5.03 -6.56 -13.56
CA VAL A 55 3.81 -5.90 -13.06
C VAL A 55 3.51 -4.65 -13.90
N VAL A 56 4.49 -3.76 -14.06
CA VAL A 56 4.32 -2.53 -14.84
C VAL A 56 3.91 -2.83 -16.28
N LYS A 57 4.56 -3.81 -16.91
CA LYS A 57 4.24 -4.25 -18.27
C LYS A 57 2.81 -4.81 -18.37
N GLU A 58 2.42 -5.66 -17.42
CA GLU A 58 1.11 -6.28 -17.39
C GLU A 58 -0.01 -5.26 -17.16
N LEU A 59 0.15 -4.33 -16.21
CA LEU A 59 -0.83 -3.27 -15.97
C LEU A 59 -1.01 -2.38 -17.20
N ARG A 60 0.08 -2.01 -17.87
CA ARG A 60 0.04 -1.25 -19.12
C ARG A 60 -0.71 -2.00 -20.21
N ASP A 61 -0.44 -3.30 -20.38
CA ASP A 61 -1.09 -4.15 -21.38
C ASP A 61 -2.60 -4.28 -21.09
N ARG A 62 -2.97 -4.59 -19.85
CA ARG A 62 -4.37 -4.69 -19.39
C ARG A 62 -5.13 -3.38 -19.62
N LEU A 63 -4.55 -2.23 -19.27
CA LEU A 63 -5.18 -0.93 -19.49
C LEU A 63 -5.36 -0.64 -20.99
N SER A 64 -4.33 -0.88 -21.82
CA SER A 64 -4.38 -0.62 -23.26
C SER A 64 -5.40 -1.47 -24.03
N LYS A 65 -5.67 -2.69 -23.55
CA LYS A 65 -6.65 -3.62 -24.14
C LYS A 65 -8.06 -3.43 -23.59
N SER A 66 -8.20 -2.67 -22.51
CA SER A 66 -9.46 -2.46 -21.83
C SER A 66 -10.36 -1.47 -22.57
N LYS A 67 -11.67 -1.59 -22.36
CA LYS A 67 -12.68 -0.59 -22.75
C LYS A 67 -13.25 0.14 -21.53
N VAL A 68 -12.50 0.17 -20.43
CA VAL A 68 -12.92 0.87 -19.21
C VAL A 68 -13.10 2.35 -19.50
N ASP A 69 -14.20 2.90 -19.03
CA ASP A 69 -14.44 4.34 -19.03
C ASP A 69 -13.63 4.99 -17.90
N VAL A 70 -12.69 5.84 -18.28
CA VAL A 70 -11.82 6.59 -17.36
C VAL A 70 -12.32 8.01 -17.11
N SER A 71 -13.44 8.41 -17.73
CA SER A 71 -13.93 9.79 -17.67
C SER A 71 -14.19 10.29 -16.25
N GLU A 72 -14.76 9.46 -15.38
CA GLU A 72 -14.97 9.81 -13.96
C GLU A 72 -13.65 9.97 -13.19
N ALA A 73 -12.68 9.09 -13.43
CA ALA A 73 -11.36 9.16 -12.79
C ALA A 73 -10.60 10.42 -13.25
N VAL A 74 -10.62 10.71 -14.55
CA VAL A 74 -10.03 11.93 -15.13
C VAL A 74 -10.72 13.17 -14.59
N ALA A 75 -12.05 13.24 -14.62
CA ALA A 75 -12.80 14.39 -14.11
C ALA A 75 -12.53 14.64 -12.63
N PHE A 76 -12.42 13.57 -11.82
CA PHE A 76 -12.07 13.70 -10.42
C PHE A 76 -10.65 14.28 -10.21
N ARG A 77 -9.66 13.82 -10.98
CA ARG A 77 -8.31 14.38 -10.95
C ARG A 77 -8.28 15.84 -11.41
N ASP A 78 -9.09 16.20 -12.40
CA ASP A 78 -9.24 17.58 -12.87
C ASP A 78 -9.83 18.49 -11.78
N ASP A 79 -10.83 18.00 -11.03
CA ASP A 79 -11.39 18.71 -9.88
C ASP A 79 -10.37 18.87 -8.74
N CYS A 80 -9.52 17.87 -8.49
CA CYS A 80 -8.42 17.96 -7.53
C CYS A 80 -7.38 18.99 -7.98
N ARG A 81 -6.95 18.93 -9.25
CA ARG A 81 -6.00 19.87 -9.86
C ARG A 81 -6.49 21.31 -9.80
N ALA A 82 -7.78 21.52 -10.03
CA ALA A 82 -8.44 22.81 -9.92
C ALA A 82 -8.79 23.21 -8.48
N GLN A 83 -8.46 22.38 -7.49
CA GLN A 83 -8.77 22.56 -6.06
C GLN A 83 -10.28 22.71 -5.77
N LYS A 84 -11.13 22.18 -6.65
CA LYS A 84 -12.59 22.12 -6.46
C LYS A 84 -12.98 21.01 -5.50
N TRP A 85 -12.16 19.96 -5.40
CA TRP A 85 -12.31 18.89 -4.42
C TRP A 85 -11.07 18.78 -3.54
N THR A 86 -11.24 18.95 -2.22
CA THR A 86 -10.18 18.84 -1.20
C THR A 86 -10.54 17.85 -0.09
N GLY A 87 -11.66 17.14 -0.24
CA GLY A 87 -12.13 16.15 0.72
C GLY A 87 -11.54 14.76 0.49
N PRO A 88 -11.93 13.77 1.30
CA PRO A 88 -11.50 12.38 1.13
C PRO A 88 -11.88 11.81 -0.24
N THR A 89 -11.13 10.80 -0.69
CA THR A 89 -11.30 10.13 -1.99
C THR A 89 -12.21 8.90 -1.94
N SER A 90 -12.55 8.43 -0.74
CA SER A 90 -13.46 7.28 -0.57
C SER A 90 -14.79 7.51 -1.31
N GLY A 91 -15.22 6.52 -2.09
CA GLY A 91 -16.43 6.57 -2.90
C GLY A 91 -16.36 7.44 -4.16
N LYS A 92 -15.18 7.99 -4.51
CA LYS A 92 -14.96 8.71 -5.77
C LYS A 92 -14.47 7.76 -6.87
N ALA A 93 -14.94 7.98 -8.10
CA ALA A 93 -14.69 7.15 -9.28
C ALA A 93 -14.81 5.63 -8.97
N PRO A 94 -16.02 5.14 -8.65
CA PRO A 94 -16.22 3.76 -8.20
C PRO A 94 -15.62 2.72 -9.16
N GLY A 95 -14.93 1.71 -8.60
CA GLY A 95 -14.28 0.65 -9.38
C GLY A 95 -12.87 0.98 -9.86
N HIS A 96 -12.46 2.24 -9.85
CA HIS A 96 -11.07 2.65 -10.09
C HIS A 96 -10.20 2.44 -8.85
N VAL A 97 -8.92 2.11 -9.08
CA VAL A 97 -7.96 1.92 -8.00
C VAL A 97 -7.63 3.28 -7.38
N GLN A 98 -7.59 3.33 -6.05
CA GLN A 98 -7.04 4.45 -5.30
C GLN A 98 -5.64 4.08 -4.82
N ALA A 99 -4.69 4.99 -4.97
CA ALA A 99 -3.28 4.70 -4.79
C ALA A 99 -2.61 5.62 -3.77
N ASN A 100 -1.73 5.01 -2.97
CA ASN A 100 -0.86 5.75 -2.07
C ASN A 100 0.30 6.36 -2.85
N LEU A 101 0.83 7.48 -2.35
CA LEU A 101 1.90 8.24 -2.98
C LEU A 101 3.05 8.53 -2.02
N VAL A 102 4.27 8.35 -2.51
CA VAL A 102 5.54 8.85 -1.94
C VAL A 102 6.33 9.54 -3.06
N ILE A 103 6.91 10.70 -2.79
CA ILE A 103 7.83 11.41 -3.68
C ILE A 103 9.08 11.78 -2.89
N LEU A 104 10.25 11.45 -3.45
CA LEU A 104 11.56 11.66 -2.85
C LEU A 104 12.50 12.35 -3.86
N PRO A 105 13.59 12.98 -3.41
CA PRO A 105 14.71 13.34 -4.26
C PRO A 105 15.21 12.14 -5.08
N SER A 106 15.50 12.35 -6.37
CA SER A 106 15.82 11.23 -7.28
C SER A 106 17.07 10.44 -6.88
N HIS A 107 17.99 11.01 -6.08
CA HIS A 107 19.15 10.27 -5.59
C HIS A 107 18.79 9.12 -4.64
N TYR A 108 17.58 9.10 -4.08
CA TYR A 108 17.05 7.99 -3.28
C TYR A 108 16.39 6.88 -4.10
N LYS A 109 16.25 7.07 -5.42
CA LYS A 109 15.40 6.21 -6.26
C LYS A 109 15.74 4.72 -6.16
N ASP A 110 16.99 4.36 -6.42
CA ASP A 110 17.40 2.96 -6.52
C ASP A 110 17.29 2.24 -5.17
N ASP A 111 17.66 2.93 -4.08
CA ASP A 111 17.53 2.43 -2.70
C ASP A 111 16.06 2.24 -2.32
N PHE A 112 15.18 3.19 -2.64
CA PHE A 112 13.76 3.08 -2.30
C PHE A 112 13.02 2.06 -3.17
N GLN A 113 13.38 1.92 -4.46
CA GLN A 113 12.89 0.82 -5.30
C GLN A 113 13.31 -0.53 -4.76
N SER A 114 14.56 -0.66 -4.28
CA SER A 114 15.06 -1.86 -3.63
C SER A 114 14.31 -2.15 -2.33
N PHE A 115 14.06 -1.11 -1.51
CA PHE A 115 13.24 -1.22 -0.31
C PHE A 115 11.84 -1.73 -0.62
N CYS A 116 11.17 -1.17 -1.62
CA CYS A 116 9.84 -1.62 -2.03
C CYS A 116 9.85 -3.06 -2.55
N SER A 117 10.87 -3.41 -3.32
CA SER A 117 11.05 -4.76 -3.88
C SER A 117 11.26 -5.82 -2.79
N LEU A 118 12.02 -5.48 -1.74
CA LEU A 118 12.25 -6.29 -0.55
C LEU A 118 11.02 -6.43 0.36
N ASN A 119 10.09 -5.47 0.27
CA ASN A 119 8.93 -5.32 1.15
C ASN A 119 7.60 -5.30 0.37
N PRO A 120 7.37 -6.18 -0.62
CA PRO A 120 6.42 -5.94 -1.71
C PRO A 120 4.95 -6.05 -1.33
N GLN A 121 4.63 -6.77 -0.26
CA GLN A 121 3.25 -6.83 0.25
C GLN A 121 2.87 -5.51 0.95
N ALA A 122 3.81 -4.89 1.67
CA ALA A 122 3.61 -3.61 2.34
C ALA A 122 3.77 -2.43 1.38
N CYS A 123 4.65 -2.57 0.38
CA CYS A 123 4.95 -1.59 -0.64
C CYS A 123 4.59 -2.14 -2.04
N PRO A 124 3.30 -2.36 -2.36
CA PRO A 124 2.88 -2.88 -3.66
C PRO A 124 3.04 -1.79 -4.73
N LEU A 125 4.26 -1.64 -5.23
CA LEU A 125 4.64 -0.59 -6.17
C LEU A 125 4.03 -0.84 -7.55
N LEU A 126 3.22 0.12 -8.02
CA LEU A 126 2.51 0.08 -9.29
C LEU A 126 3.28 0.82 -10.40
N GLU A 127 3.86 1.98 -10.08
CA GLU A 127 4.61 2.81 -11.03
C GLU A 127 5.67 3.63 -10.29
N THR A 128 6.83 3.81 -10.94
CA THR A 128 7.85 4.80 -10.56
C THR A 128 7.92 5.86 -11.65
N ILE A 129 7.94 7.14 -11.27
CA ILE A 129 7.90 8.29 -12.18
C ILE A 129 9.09 9.18 -11.88
N ASP A 130 9.91 9.47 -12.88
CA ASP A 130 10.96 10.49 -12.76
C ASP A 130 10.43 11.85 -13.19
N SER A 131 10.86 12.90 -12.48
CA SER A 131 10.47 14.26 -12.80
C SER A 131 11.02 14.68 -14.16
N THR A 132 10.17 15.31 -14.96
CA THR A 132 10.55 16.01 -16.18
C THR A 132 10.40 17.51 -15.96
N VAL A 133 11.08 18.32 -16.78
CA VAL A 133 10.96 19.78 -16.73
C VAL A 133 10.11 20.25 -17.91
N ASP A 134 9.08 21.03 -17.62
CA ASP A 134 8.22 21.67 -18.61
C ASP A 134 8.45 23.20 -18.61
N GLY A 135 8.43 23.83 -19.80
CA GLY A 135 8.58 25.27 -20.01
C GLY A 135 10.01 25.78 -20.29
N GLN A 136 10.14 26.74 -21.21
CA GLN A 136 11.43 27.38 -21.59
C GLN A 136 11.94 28.44 -20.58
N HIS A 137 11.06 28.99 -19.72
CA HIS A 137 11.37 30.16 -18.88
C HIS A 137 10.95 30.03 -17.41
N HIS A 138 10.06 29.09 -17.08
CA HIS A 138 9.69 28.71 -15.71
C HIS A 138 9.83 27.19 -15.64
N LEU A 139 11.01 26.72 -15.25
CA LEU A 139 11.34 25.29 -15.14
C LEU A 139 10.42 24.66 -14.10
N ARG A 140 9.26 24.13 -14.51
CA ARG A 140 8.33 23.48 -13.60
C ARG A 140 8.56 21.97 -13.65
N LEU A 141 8.85 21.37 -12.50
CA LEU A 141 8.88 19.91 -12.41
C LEU A 141 7.48 19.34 -12.61
N ARG A 142 7.42 18.25 -13.37
CA ARG A 142 6.23 17.44 -13.57
C ARG A 142 6.54 15.98 -13.36
N LEU A 143 5.65 15.30 -12.64
CA LEU A 143 5.71 13.87 -12.40
C LEU A 143 4.46 13.25 -13.04
N VAL A 144 4.59 12.85 -14.30
CA VAL A 144 3.46 12.43 -15.12
C VAL A 144 3.41 10.91 -15.19
N SER A 145 2.31 10.33 -14.73
CA SER A 145 2.08 8.90 -14.85
C SER A 145 1.89 8.50 -16.32
N THR A 146 2.46 7.36 -16.69
CA THR A 146 2.41 6.78 -18.04
C THR A 146 1.87 5.35 -18.04
N VAL A 147 1.75 4.72 -16.88
CA VAL A 147 1.31 3.33 -16.73
C VAL A 147 -0.10 3.28 -16.17
N VAL A 148 -0.32 3.83 -14.97
CA VAL A 148 -1.54 3.54 -14.23
C VAL A 148 -2.60 4.63 -14.29
N ALA A 149 -2.22 5.85 -14.66
CA ALA A 149 -3.11 6.97 -14.95
C ALA A 149 -2.47 7.88 -16.03
N PRO A 150 -2.41 7.45 -17.30
CA PRO A 150 -1.69 8.18 -18.34
C PRO A 150 -2.08 9.67 -18.42
N GLY A 151 -1.09 10.55 -18.24
CA GLY A 151 -1.28 12.01 -18.30
C GLY A 151 -1.61 12.68 -16.96
N ALA A 152 -1.86 11.92 -15.89
CA ALA A 152 -2.03 12.46 -14.55
C ALA A 152 -0.71 13.02 -13.99
N ASP A 153 -0.74 14.22 -13.42
CA ASP A 153 0.41 14.83 -12.75
C ASP A 153 0.28 14.68 -11.23
N ILE A 154 1.11 13.83 -10.64
CA ILE A 154 1.01 13.48 -9.22
C ILE A 154 1.34 14.64 -8.28
N LEU A 155 1.86 15.77 -8.79
CA LEU A 155 2.08 16.98 -7.99
C LEU A 155 0.82 17.84 -7.80
N THR A 156 -0.23 17.59 -8.58
CA THR A 156 -1.47 18.38 -8.53
C THR A 156 -2.76 17.58 -8.47
N ASP A 157 -2.75 16.32 -8.89
CA ASP A 157 -3.98 15.57 -9.16
C ASP A 157 -4.53 14.81 -7.94
N LEU A 158 -3.96 15.05 -6.75
CA LEU A 158 -4.50 14.57 -5.47
C LEU A 158 -5.17 15.72 -4.71
N PRO A 159 -6.20 15.45 -3.87
CA PRO A 159 -6.87 16.52 -3.13
C PRO A 159 -5.99 17.20 -2.08
N LYS A 160 -5.08 16.45 -1.46
CA LYS A 160 -4.18 16.91 -0.37
C LYS A 160 -2.89 16.10 -0.29
N TYR A 161 -1.85 16.78 0.16
CA TYR A 161 -0.51 16.24 0.36
C TYR A 161 0.00 16.56 1.75
N VAL A 162 0.96 15.77 2.23
CA VAL A 162 1.82 16.10 3.37
C VAL A 162 3.23 16.29 2.84
N ILE A 163 3.79 17.47 3.08
CA ILE A 163 5.20 17.76 2.80
C ILE A 163 5.96 17.66 4.11
N HIS A 164 6.99 16.83 4.12
CA HIS A 164 7.98 16.75 5.15
C HIS A 164 9.26 17.43 4.64
N TYR A 165 9.71 18.46 5.37
CA TYR A 165 10.87 19.25 5.01
C TYR A 165 11.65 19.61 6.26
N ASN A 166 12.94 19.25 6.33
CA ASN A 166 13.80 19.50 7.50
C ASN A 166 13.18 19.10 8.85
N GLY A 167 12.46 17.97 8.88
CA GLY A 167 11.82 17.44 10.10
C GLY A 167 10.48 18.10 10.47
N GLU A 168 10.05 19.13 9.74
CA GLU A 168 8.70 19.70 9.87
C GLU A 168 7.74 19.08 8.87
N SER A 169 6.46 18.98 9.22
CA SER A 169 5.42 18.42 8.36
C SER A 169 4.30 19.42 8.17
N LYS A 170 3.87 19.62 6.93
CA LYS A 170 2.78 20.55 6.58
C LYS A 170 1.84 19.93 5.56
N GLU A 171 0.54 20.02 5.82
CA GLU A 171 -0.48 19.69 4.84
C GLU A 171 -0.69 20.82 3.82
N VAL A 172 -0.82 20.46 2.54
CA VAL A 172 -1.05 21.39 1.43
C VAL A 172 -2.04 20.82 0.43
N LEU A 173 -2.67 21.70 -0.36
CA LEU A 173 -3.61 21.32 -1.43
C LEU A 173 -2.92 21.07 -2.78
N SER A 174 -1.62 21.33 -2.88
CA SER A 174 -0.81 21.02 -4.07
C SER A 174 0.65 20.87 -3.67
N ALA A 175 1.29 19.84 -4.21
CA ALA A 175 2.71 19.61 -4.04
C ALA A 175 3.57 20.39 -5.04
N ALA A 176 2.98 20.94 -6.11
CA ALA A 176 3.71 21.64 -7.17
C ALA A 176 4.58 22.79 -6.66
N ALA A 177 4.10 23.57 -5.69
CA ALA A 177 4.87 24.67 -5.10
C ALA A 177 6.11 24.20 -4.32
N ALA A 178 6.04 23.01 -3.72
CA ALA A 178 7.17 22.40 -3.01
C ALA A 178 8.16 21.69 -3.96
N ALA A 179 7.77 21.51 -5.22
CA ALA A 179 8.56 20.92 -6.30
C ALA A 179 9.05 21.96 -7.32
N ASP A 180 9.14 23.24 -6.93
CA ASP A 180 9.54 24.37 -7.79
C ASP A 180 10.91 24.96 -7.36
N GLN A 181 11.27 26.16 -7.84
CA GLN A 181 12.56 26.86 -7.66
C GLN A 181 13.03 27.07 -6.19
N SER A 182 12.22 26.71 -5.20
CA SER A 182 12.60 26.72 -3.78
C SER A 182 13.14 25.39 -3.26
N LEU A 183 13.31 24.40 -4.14
CA LEU A 183 13.93 23.12 -3.79
C LEU A 183 15.37 23.32 -3.30
N PRO A 184 15.82 22.54 -2.31
CA PRO A 184 17.23 22.47 -1.95
C PRO A 184 18.10 22.20 -3.18
N GLU A 185 19.29 22.80 -3.24
CA GLU A 185 20.18 22.72 -4.41
C GLU A 185 20.50 21.27 -4.82
N ASN A 186 20.71 20.38 -3.84
CA ASN A 186 20.93 18.96 -4.07
C ASN A 186 19.71 18.25 -4.67
N VAL A 187 18.49 18.65 -4.28
CA VAL A 187 17.25 18.10 -4.84
C VAL A 187 16.99 18.66 -6.24
N ALA A 188 17.20 19.96 -6.44
CA ALA A 188 17.08 20.60 -7.75
C ALA A 188 18.05 19.99 -8.78
N ALA A 189 19.26 19.61 -8.36
CA ALA A 189 20.25 18.97 -9.22
C ALA A 189 19.85 17.57 -9.69
N THR A 190 19.12 16.80 -8.87
CA THR A 190 18.74 15.41 -9.19
C THR A 190 17.30 15.27 -9.67
N GLY A 191 16.45 16.25 -9.42
CA GLY A 191 15.01 16.17 -9.61
C GLY A 191 14.32 15.37 -8.49
N LEU A 192 13.08 14.98 -8.77
CA LEU A 192 12.24 14.17 -7.89
C LEU A 192 11.85 12.85 -8.57
N THR A 193 11.63 11.82 -7.76
CA THR A 193 11.04 10.55 -8.18
C THR A 193 9.78 10.29 -7.36
N GLY A 194 8.67 10.01 -8.04
CA GLY A 194 7.40 9.62 -7.45
C GLY A 194 7.17 8.11 -7.52
N PHE A 195 6.53 7.56 -6.49
CA PHE A 195 6.22 6.16 -6.32
C PHE A 195 4.72 6.01 -6.02
N ILE A 196 4.03 5.31 -6.92
CA ILE A 196 2.59 5.04 -6.81
C ILE A 196 2.41 3.61 -6.31
N PHE A 197 1.68 3.44 -5.22
CA PHE A 197 1.43 2.13 -4.61
C PHE A 197 -0.05 1.78 -4.62
N GLY A 198 -0.37 0.49 -4.73
CA GLY A 198 -1.72 0.04 -4.51
C GLY A 198 -2.18 0.21 -3.06
N CYS A 199 -3.49 0.08 -2.85
CA CYS A 199 -4.14 0.30 -1.58
C CYS A 199 -5.15 -0.82 -1.30
N SER A 200 -5.37 -1.14 -0.02
CA SER A 200 -6.40 -2.13 0.38
C SER A 200 -7.81 -1.77 -0.07
N PHE A 201 -8.09 -0.48 -0.32
CA PHE A 201 -9.42 -0.02 -0.76
C PHE A 201 -9.91 -0.79 -2.00
N SER A 202 -8.99 -1.28 -2.83
CA SER A 202 -9.30 -2.04 -4.02
C SER A 202 -10.04 -3.37 -3.80
N TRP A 203 -9.86 -4.04 -2.66
CA TRP A 203 -10.57 -5.29 -2.35
C TRP A 203 -11.67 -5.14 -1.30
N GLU A 204 -11.80 -3.99 -0.65
CA GLU A 204 -12.83 -3.76 0.37
C GLU A 204 -14.24 -3.81 -0.24
N ASP A 205 -14.41 -3.22 -1.43
CA ASP A 205 -15.64 -3.35 -2.22
C ASP A 205 -15.95 -4.82 -2.56
N LYS A 206 -14.92 -5.61 -2.86
CA LYS A 206 -15.05 -7.03 -3.20
C LYS A 206 -15.42 -7.87 -1.98
N LEU A 207 -14.93 -7.52 -0.80
CA LEU A 207 -15.36 -8.13 0.45
C LEU A 207 -16.82 -7.79 0.78
N ALA A 208 -17.23 -6.54 0.58
CA ALA A 208 -18.62 -6.14 0.73
C ALA A 208 -19.54 -6.91 -0.24
N GLN A 209 -19.16 -7.02 -1.51
CA GLN A 209 -19.89 -7.82 -2.53
C GLN A 209 -19.93 -9.31 -2.17
N ALA A 210 -18.90 -9.83 -1.52
CA ALA A 210 -18.85 -11.22 -1.04
C ALA A 210 -19.63 -11.48 0.25
N GLY A 211 -20.34 -10.47 0.79
CA GLY A 211 -21.15 -10.58 2.01
C GLY A 211 -20.35 -10.47 3.31
N VAL A 212 -19.10 -9.98 3.25
CA VAL A 212 -18.20 -9.82 4.40
C VAL A 212 -17.63 -8.39 4.44
N PRO A 213 -18.46 -7.33 4.47
CA PRO A 213 -17.98 -5.96 4.46
C PRO A 213 -17.06 -5.68 5.66
N PRO A 214 -15.92 -5.00 5.46
CA PRO A 214 -15.08 -4.54 6.57
C PRO A 214 -15.87 -3.68 7.56
N ARG A 215 -15.70 -3.93 8.86
CA ARG A 215 -16.47 -3.21 9.90
C ARG A 215 -16.29 -1.70 9.87
N HIS A 216 -15.07 -1.20 9.61
CA HIS A 216 -14.83 0.24 9.54
C HIS A 216 -15.66 0.92 8.44
N MET A 217 -15.89 0.25 7.30
CA MET A 217 -16.76 0.78 6.24
C MET A 217 -18.21 0.89 6.72
N VAL A 218 -18.71 -0.14 7.40
CA VAL A 218 -20.07 -0.14 7.99
C VAL A 218 -20.23 0.97 9.03
N GLU A 219 -19.16 1.26 9.78
CA GLU A 219 -19.12 2.34 10.78
C GLU A 219 -18.81 3.73 10.21
N GLY A 220 -18.48 3.85 8.92
CA GLY A 220 -18.07 5.12 8.31
C GLY A 220 -16.76 5.69 8.87
N LYS A 221 -15.81 4.83 9.21
CA LYS A 221 -14.53 5.17 9.86
C LYS A 221 -13.33 4.81 8.98
N ASN A 222 -12.19 5.44 9.23
CA ASN A 222 -10.92 4.98 8.66
C ASN A 222 -10.49 3.64 9.29
N VAL A 223 -9.84 2.80 8.51
CA VAL A 223 -9.32 1.51 9.00
C VAL A 223 -8.30 1.73 10.12
N ALA A 224 -8.38 0.91 11.17
CA ALA A 224 -7.43 0.91 12.27
C ALA A 224 -6.09 0.31 11.82
N MET A 225 -5.00 1.07 12.00
CA MET A 225 -3.65 0.68 11.61
C MET A 225 -2.69 0.73 12.79
N TYR A 226 -1.80 -0.25 12.87
CA TYR A 226 -0.91 -0.45 14.01
C TYR A 226 0.52 -0.70 13.55
N ARG A 227 1.49 -0.14 14.26
CA ARG A 227 2.90 -0.50 14.15
C ARG A 227 3.09 -1.86 14.82
N THR A 228 3.78 -2.75 14.12
CA THR A 228 4.16 -4.06 14.64
C THR A 228 5.53 -4.01 15.32
N ASN A 229 5.93 -5.13 15.92
CA ASN A 229 7.32 -5.38 16.33
C ASN A 229 8.17 -6.03 15.22
N ILE A 230 7.65 -6.12 13.99
CA ILE A 230 8.32 -6.75 12.86
C ILE A 230 9.10 -5.66 12.10
N PRO A 231 10.44 -5.74 12.02
CA PRO A 231 11.23 -4.79 11.25
C PRO A 231 10.98 -4.98 9.75
N ASN A 232 11.01 -3.87 9.01
CA ASN A 232 11.04 -3.90 7.56
C ASN A 232 12.40 -4.42 7.08
N LYS A 233 12.45 -5.06 5.92
CA LYS A 233 13.74 -5.31 5.28
C LYS A 233 14.36 -3.98 4.87
N VAL A 234 15.64 -3.81 5.14
CA VAL A 234 16.36 -2.56 4.89
C VAL A 234 16.94 -2.54 3.48
N ALA A 235 16.88 -1.39 2.81
CA ALA A 235 17.69 -1.09 1.62
C ALA A 235 18.14 0.37 1.66
N GLY A 236 19.43 0.59 1.48
CA GLY A 236 20.03 1.91 1.68
C GLY A 236 19.66 2.49 3.05
N PRO A 237 19.18 3.75 3.12
CA PRO A 237 18.76 4.38 4.37
C PRO A 237 17.32 4.02 4.79
N PHE A 238 16.59 3.23 4.01
CA PHE A 238 15.16 2.95 4.24
C PHE A 238 14.96 1.70 5.09
N GLY A 239 14.15 1.82 6.15
CA GLY A 239 13.85 0.72 7.06
C GLY A 239 12.55 0.95 7.84
N GLY A 240 12.65 0.92 9.17
CA GLY A 240 11.51 1.07 10.08
C GLY A 240 10.82 -0.25 10.43
N VAL A 241 9.57 -0.15 10.88
CA VAL A 241 8.74 -1.29 11.26
C VAL A 241 7.54 -1.42 10.34
N LEU A 242 7.02 -2.64 10.23
CA LEU A 242 5.88 -2.95 9.40
C LEU A 242 4.62 -2.37 10.05
N VAL A 243 3.82 -1.67 9.26
CA VAL A 243 2.49 -1.19 9.66
C VAL A 243 1.44 -2.12 9.07
N VAL A 244 0.51 -2.54 9.91
CA VAL A 244 -0.60 -3.40 9.53
C VAL A 244 -1.94 -2.69 9.68
N SER A 245 -2.86 -2.99 8.79
CA SER A 245 -4.28 -2.65 8.96
C SER A 245 -5.01 -3.85 9.53
N MET A 246 -5.89 -3.61 10.51
CA MET A 246 -6.65 -4.66 11.20
C MET A 246 -8.13 -4.54 10.89
N ARG A 247 -8.76 -5.68 10.55
CA ARG A 247 -10.22 -5.78 10.38
C ARG A 247 -10.73 -7.01 11.18
N PRO A 248 -11.77 -6.85 12.01
CA PRO A 248 -12.38 -7.95 12.75
C PRO A 248 -13.38 -8.69 11.87
N TYR A 249 -13.39 -10.01 11.97
CA TYR A 249 -14.34 -10.91 11.29
C TYR A 249 -14.78 -12.04 12.23
N LYS A 250 -15.90 -12.68 11.91
CA LYS A 250 -16.30 -13.92 12.58
C LYS A 250 -15.55 -15.11 11.97
N LEU A 251 -15.35 -16.17 12.76
CA LEU A 251 -14.59 -17.36 12.36
C LEU A 251 -15.08 -17.96 11.02
N ASN A 252 -16.40 -18.03 10.83
CA ASN A 252 -17.02 -18.57 9.60
C ASN A 252 -16.84 -17.68 8.35
N GLN A 253 -16.36 -16.45 8.50
CA GLN A 253 -16.10 -15.52 7.40
C GLN A 253 -14.64 -15.57 6.92
N ILE A 254 -13.72 -16.08 7.75
CA ILE A 254 -12.27 -15.99 7.53
C ILE A 254 -11.84 -16.61 6.21
N SER A 255 -12.33 -17.80 5.87
CA SER A 255 -11.99 -18.46 4.60
C SER A 255 -12.37 -17.61 3.39
N ARG A 256 -13.56 -17.00 3.40
CA ARG A 256 -14.03 -16.11 2.33
C ARG A 256 -13.22 -14.83 2.25
N VAL A 257 -12.90 -14.22 3.39
CA VAL A 257 -12.05 -13.02 3.46
C VAL A 257 -10.71 -13.27 2.80
N ILE A 258 -10.10 -14.43 3.07
CA ILE A 258 -8.79 -14.75 2.51
C ILE A 258 -8.89 -15.08 1.03
N GLU A 259 -9.88 -15.86 0.62
CA GLU A 259 -10.12 -16.19 -0.80
C GLU A 259 -10.27 -14.93 -1.66
N VAL A 260 -11.01 -13.93 -1.16
CA VAL A 260 -11.24 -12.66 -1.88
C VAL A 260 -9.97 -11.81 -1.92
N THR A 261 -9.33 -11.58 -0.77
CA THR A 261 -8.19 -10.66 -0.69
C THR A 261 -6.93 -11.21 -1.35
N SER A 262 -6.71 -12.53 -1.35
CA SER A 262 -5.55 -13.17 -1.98
C SER A 262 -5.48 -12.95 -3.50
N LYS A 263 -6.61 -12.65 -4.15
CA LYS A 263 -6.67 -12.36 -5.59
C LYS A 263 -6.03 -11.02 -5.97
N TYR A 264 -5.67 -10.17 -5.00
CA TYR A 264 -5.17 -8.81 -5.25
C TYR A 264 -3.78 -8.56 -4.61
N PRO A 265 -2.70 -9.22 -5.05
CA PRO A 265 -1.35 -9.06 -4.49
C PRO A 265 -0.87 -7.61 -4.44
N LEU A 266 -1.18 -6.83 -5.48
CA LEU A 266 -0.84 -5.41 -5.59
C LEU A 266 -1.75 -4.48 -4.75
N ALA A 267 -2.66 -5.02 -3.96
CA ALA A 267 -3.45 -4.29 -2.98
C ALA A 267 -3.23 -4.88 -1.57
N HIS A 268 -1.99 -5.29 -1.25
CA HIS A 268 -1.60 -6.03 -0.05
C HIS A 268 -2.01 -7.51 0.00
N GLY A 269 -2.95 -7.94 -0.83
CA GLY A 269 -3.25 -9.35 -1.06
C GLY A 269 -3.76 -10.11 0.17
N ARG A 270 -3.27 -11.32 0.35
CA ARG A 270 -3.63 -12.24 1.45
C ARG A 270 -3.32 -11.62 2.82
N PRO A 271 -4.06 -11.92 3.90
CA PRO A 271 -3.67 -11.48 5.24
C PRO A 271 -2.27 -11.98 5.60
N MET A 272 -1.50 -11.14 6.27
CA MET A 272 -0.20 -11.56 6.80
C MET A 272 -0.37 -12.31 8.13
N HIS A 273 -1.32 -11.91 8.97
CA HIS A 273 -1.54 -12.49 10.29
C HIS A 273 -3.02 -12.57 10.64
N ILE A 274 -3.41 -13.60 11.40
CA ILE A 274 -4.78 -13.84 11.84
C ILE A 274 -4.75 -14.31 13.29
N GLY A 275 -5.65 -13.79 14.12
CA GLY A 275 -5.78 -14.18 15.52
C GLY A 275 -5.14 -13.17 16.48
N ASP A 276 -4.30 -13.65 17.40
CA ASP A 276 -3.76 -12.82 18.48
C ASP A 276 -2.72 -11.80 17.97
N GLY A 277 -3.10 -10.51 17.94
CA GLY A 277 -2.23 -9.42 17.50
C GLY A 277 -0.95 -9.27 18.33
N ARG A 278 -0.92 -9.75 19.58
CA ARG A 278 0.26 -9.63 20.45
C ARG A 278 1.49 -10.36 19.89
N MET A 279 1.26 -11.40 19.08
CA MET A 279 2.33 -12.12 18.37
C MET A 279 3.10 -11.23 17.39
N ILE A 280 2.46 -10.18 16.88
CA ILE A 280 3.08 -9.17 16.00
C ILE A 280 3.24 -7.82 16.72
N GLY A 281 3.21 -7.81 18.06
CA GLY A 281 3.37 -6.61 18.87
C GLY A 281 2.16 -5.68 18.90
N VAL A 282 0.98 -6.12 18.45
CA VAL A 282 -0.22 -5.29 18.35
C VAL A 282 -1.23 -5.62 19.45
N ASP A 283 -1.52 -4.65 20.32
CA ASP A 283 -2.64 -4.70 21.26
C ASP A 283 -3.84 -3.91 20.70
N VAL A 284 -4.79 -4.64 20.10
CA VAL A 284 -5.99 -4.04 19.46
C VAL A 284 -6.92 -3.33 20.45
N THR A 285 -6.73 -3.51 21.77
CA THR A 285 -7.54 -2.80 22.77
C THR A 285 -7.11 -1.34 22.94
N LYS A 286 -5.86 -1.02 22.57
CA LYS A 286 -5.30 0.33 22.57
C LYS A 286 -5.76 1.13 21.36
N PRO A 287 -5.68 2.47 21.41
CA PRO A 287 -5.88 3.29 20.22
C PRO A 287 -4.92 2.86 19.10
N PRO A 288 -5.38 2.84 17.84
CA PRO A 288 -4.49 2.57 16.71
C PRO A 288 -3.44 3.69 16.55
N ASP A 289 -2.29 3.36 15.96
CA ASP A 289 -1.27 4.35 15.62
C ASP A 289 -1.75 5.29 14.50
N TYR A 290 -2.59 4.78 13.59
CA TYR A 290 -3.21 5.55 12.51
C TYR A 290 -4.66 5.12 12.26
N GLY A 291 -5.49 6.05 11.79
CA GLY A 291 -6.91 5.81 11.52
C GLY A 291 -7.76 5.85 12.79
N ASP A 292 -8.96 5.27 12.71
CA ASP A 292 -9.96 5.41 13.76
C ASP A 292 -10.13 4.13 14.58
N ARG A 293 -10.56 4.29 15.83
CA ARG A 293 -10.93 3.15 16.67
C ARG A 293 -12.26 2.56 16.19
N ILE A 294 -12.25 1.27 15.91
CA ILE A 294 -13.43 0.49 15.49
C ILE A 294 -14.04 -0.28 16.67
N THR A 295 -15.31 -0.65 16.55
CA THR A 295 -15.96 -1.50 17.55
C THR A 295 -15.34 -2.90 17.52
N LEU A 296 -15.03 -3.45 18.69
CA LEU A 296 -14.61 -4.85 18.86
C LEU A 296 -15.73 -5.59 19.59
N GLU A 297 -16.09 -6.76 19.09
CA GLU A 297 -17.14 -7.61 19.64
C GLU A 297 -16.54 -8.86 20.27
N LYS A 298 -17.34 -9.49 21.13
CA LYS A 298 -17.07 -10.83 21.60
C LYS A 298 -16.97 -11.78 20.38
N ASP A 299 -15.95 -12.64 20.40
CA ASP A 299 -15.68 -13.67 19.37
C ASP A 299 -15.18 -13.12 18.03
N ASP A 300 -14.72 -11.87 17.98
CA ASP A 300 -14.00 -11.38 16.80
C ASP A 300 -12.65 -12.08 16.64
N ILE A 301 -12.38 -12.48 15.40
CA ILE A 301 -11.06 -12.86 14.93
C ILE A 301 -10.46 -11.66 14.22
N TYR A 302 -9.31 -11.19 14.71
CA TYR A 302 -8.59 -10.07 14.11
C TYR A 302 -7.75 -10.56 12.94
N VAL A 303 -7.95 -9.92 11.79
CA VAL A 303 -7.22 -10.23 10.55
C VAL A 303 -6.38 -9.01 10.20
N PHE A 304 -5.10 -9.24 9.94
CA PHE A 304 -4.11 -8.20 9.73
C PHE A 304 -3.52 -8.30 8.32
N TRP A 305 -3.47 -7.17 7.62
CA TRP A 305 -2.82 -7.03 6.32
C TRP A 305 -1.70 -6.02 6.42
N CYS A 306 -0.63 -6.20 5.65
CA CYS A 306 0.33 -5.12 5.41
C CYS A 306 -0.40 -3.86 4.92
N CYS A 307 0.12 -2.69 5.26
CA CYS A 307 -0.50 -1.42 4.95
C CYS A 307 0.47 -0.49 4.22
N GLY A 308 -0.04 0.27 3.24
CA GLY A 308 0.70 1.28 2.47
C GLY A 308 1.34 2.38 3.32
N VAL A 309 0.87 2.61 4.56
CA VAL A 309 1.54 3.48 5.53
C VAL A 309 3.00 3.07 5.76
N THR A 310 3.32 1.78 5.62
CA THR A 310 4.69 1.26 5.70
C THR A 310 5.63 1.94 4.71
N SER A 311 5.16 2.23 3.49
CA SER A 311 5.97 2.92 2.48
C SER A 311 6.31 4.36 2.89
N ALA A 312 5.35 5.09 3.45
CA ALA A 312 5.54 6.44 3.94
C ALA A 312 6.43 6.47 5.19
N THR A 313 6.21 5.58 6.17
CA THR A 313 7.05 5.50 7.37
C THR A 313 8.45 4.98 7.05
N GLY A 314 8.58 4.09 6.07
CA GLY A 314 9.87 3.63 5.55
C GLY A 314 10.65 4.77 4.91
N ALA A 315 10.00 5.58 4.06
CA ALA A 315 10.58 6.78 3.48
C ALA A 315 11.01 7.80 4.56
N LEU A 316 10.15 8.06 5.55
CA LEU A 316 10.45 8.96 6.68
C LEU A 316 11.66 8.50 7.51
N SER A 317 11.89 7.18 7.63
CA SER A 317 13.01 6.64 8.41
C SER A 317 14.39 7.01 7.88
N ALA A 318 14.48 7.38 6.59
CA ALA A 318 15.72 7.86 5.98
C ALA A 318 16.04 9.32 6.32
N HIS A 319 15.13 10.04 6.99
CA HIS A 319 15.22 11.48 7.25
C HIS A 319 15.59 12.30 5.99
N PRO A 320 14.85 12.13 4.87
CA PRO A 320 15.17 12.83 3.64
C PRO A 320 14.98 14.34 3.80
N GLU A 321 15.72 15.13 3.01
CA GLU A 321 15.62 16.59 3.02
C GLU A 321 14.22 17.06 2.59
N LEU A 322 13.60 16.29 1.70
CA LEU A 322 12.24 16.47 1.23
C LEU A 322 11.55 15.11 1.09
N LEU A 323 10.34 14.99 1.61
CA LEU A 323 9.44 13.90 1.31
C LEU A 323 8.05 14.47 1.10
N ILE A 324 7.38 14.06 0.02
CA ILE A 324 5.99 14.41 -0.23
C ILE A 324 5.17 13.12 -0.24
N THR A 325 4.09 13.10 0.51
CA THR A 325 3.12 11.99 0.50
C THR A 325 1.73 12.54 0.25
N HIS A 326 0.79 11.65 -0.06
CA HIS A 326 -0.63 11.99 0.03
C HIS A 326 -1.05 12.16 1.51
N SER A 327 -2.02 13.04 1.78
CA SER A 327 -2.65 13.07 3.11
C SER A 327 -3.55 11.83 3.30
N PRO A 328 -3.62 11.23 4.49
CA PRO A 328 -4.48 10.07 4.75
C PRO A 328 -5.91 10.29 4.25
N GLY A 329 -6.43 9.34 3.47
CA GLY A 329 -7.76 9.44 2.86
C GLY A 329 -7.86 10.34 1.61
N HIS A 330 -6.76 10.93 1.13
CA HIS A 330 -6.70 11.80 -0.04
C HIS A 330 -5.79 11.22 -1.14
N MET A 331 -6.13 10.03 -1.62
CA MET A 331 -5.31 9.23 -2.54
C MET A 331 -5.34 9.73 -4.00
N LEU A 332 -4.47 9.19 -4.83
CA LEU A 332 -4.56 9.35 -6.29
C LEU A 332 -5.58 8.35 -6.85
N VAL A 333 -6.54 8.81 -7.65
CA VAL A 333 -7.45 7.94 -8.39
C VAL A 333 -6.81 7.58 -9.74
N LEU A 334 -6.68 6.29 -10.01
CA LEU A 334 -6.02 5.75 -11.20
C LEU A 334 -7.02 5.48 -12.34
N ASP A 335 -6.50 5.17 -13.53
CA ASP A 335 -7.31 4.73 -14.68
C ASP A 335 -7.45 3.20 -14.74
N ILE A 336 -6.60 2.48 -14.00
CA ILE A 336 -6.74 1.04 -13.79
C ILE A 336 -7.86 0.75 -12.79
N THR A 337 -8.61 -0.32 -13.03
CA THR A 337 -9.70 -0.76 -12.14
C THR A 337 -9.25 -1.85 -11.18
N ASN A 338 -10.02 -2.03 -10.10
CA ASN A 338 -9.77 -3.09 -9.13
C ASN A 338 -9.70 -4.48 -9.79
N ASP A 339 -10.52 -4.72 -10.82
CA ASP A 339 -10.51 -5.99 -11.57
C ASP A 339 -9.22 -6.20 -12.37
N MET A 340 -8.58 -5.13 -12.86
CA MET A 340 -7.29 -5.24 -13.54
C MET A 340 -6.16 -5.66 -12.61
N LEU A 341 -6.27 -5.44 -11.30
CA LEU A 341 -5.27 -5.89 -10.32
C LEU A 341 -5.36 -7.40 -10.03
N ASN A 342 -6.45 -8.07 -10.44
CA ASN A 342 -6.68 -9.47 -10.12
C ASN A 342 -5.57 -10.37 -10.70
N GLY A 343 -4.88 -11.11 -9.83
CA GLY A 343 -3.80 -12.03 -10.15
C GLY A 343 -2.49 -11.37 -10.60
N VAL A 344 -2.40 -10.04 -10.61
CA VAL A 344 -1.16 -9.34 -10.99
C VAL A 344 -0.20 -9.33 -9.81
N GLY A 345 1.07 -9.64 -10.06
CA GLY A 345 2.12 -9.58 -9.04
C GLY A 345 2.11 -10.76 -8.06
N ASP A 346 1.56 -11.91 -8.48
CA ASP A 346 1.52 -13.13 -7.68
C ASP A 346 2.92 -13.52 -7.16
N PHE A 347 2.97 -13.88 -5.88
CA PHE A 347 4.19 -14.15 -5.13
C PHE A 347 4.61 -15.63 -5.18
N ASP A 348 3.74 -16.52 -5.68
CA ASP A 348 3.91 -17.97 -5.60
C ASP A 348 5.15 -18.49 -6.37
N ASN A 349 5.64 -17.75 -7.37
CA ASN A 349 6.83 -18.09 -8.16
C ASN A 349 8.16 -17.57 -7.58
N LEU A 350 8.17 -16.93 -6.40
CA LEU A 350 9.36 -16.28 -5.83
C LEU A 350 10.08 -17.11 -4.75
N ILE A 351 9.59 -18.32 -4.51
CA ILE A 351 10.08 -19.18 -3.43
C ILE A 351 11.12 -20.12 -4.02
N SER A 352 12.41 -19.84 -3.80
CA SER A 352 13.44 -20.89 -3.81
C SER A 352 13.67 -21.35 -2.38
N PHE A 353 13.54 -22.66 -2.14
CA PHE A 353 13.86 -23.29 -0.86
C PHE A 353 15.36 -23.50 -0.70
#